data_AF-A0ABD6XQ95-F1
#
_entry.id   AF-A0ABD6XQ95-F1
#
_cell.length_a   1.000
_cell.length_b   1.000
_cell.length_c   1.000
_cell.angle_alpha   90.00
_cell.angle_beta   90.00
_cell.angle_gamma   90.00
#
_symmetry.space_group_name_H-M   'P 1'
#
loop_
_entity.id
_entity.type
_entity.pdbx_description
1 polymer ?
#
loop_
_entity_poly.entity_id
_entity_poly.type
_entity_poly.pdbx_seq_one_letter_code
_entity_poly.pdbx_strand_id
1 'polypeptide(L)'
;MYRVTENHERIIDALAGYTQVANPDEISRGKRRYHLTKDNVRRVMFILDGDFLLKLKSENKVLNILSAPFVVGVTPALDEPPVYLERIDYGKVSFIDYDVFWRLVFEKDLFNDAMSILSGQYSDLMNYIQLPKNNS
;
A
#
# COMPACT_ATOMS: atom_id res chain seq x y z
N MET A 1 -15.04 9.18 4.76
CA MET A 1 -13.59 9.46 4.79
C MET A 1 -12.97 9.08 6.14
N TYR A 2 -13.49 9.54 7.28
CA TYR A 2 -12.99 9.17 8.63
C TYR A 2 -12.92 7.65 8.94
N ARG A 3 -13.96 6.87 8.61
CA ARG A 3 -14.01 5.41 8.91
C ARG A 3 -12.92 4.56 8.24
N VAL A 4 -12.42 4.97 7.07
CA VAL A 4 -11.41 4.16 6.35
C VAL A 4 -10.04 4.33 6.99
N THR A 5 -9.70 5.56 7.40
CA THR A 5 -8.47 5.86 8.14
C THR A 5 -8.39 5.10 9.47
N GLU A 6 -9.50 5.00 10.21
CA GLU A 6 -9.56 4.21 11.47
C GLU A 6 -9.23 2.73 11.25
N ASN A 7 -9.62 2.15 10.11
CA ASN A 7 -9.34 0.75 9.80
C ASN A 7 -7.85 0.54 9.49
N HIS A 8 -7.24 1.49 8.78
CA HIS A 8 -5.80 1.48 8.55
C HIS A 8 -5.02 1.55 9.87
N GLU A 9 -5.38 2.48 10.76
CA GLU A 9 -4.77 2.61 12.09
C GLU A 9 -4.90 1.33 12.90
N ARG A 10 -6.10 0.75 12.99
CA ARG A 10 -6.32 -0.50 13.75
C ARG A 10 -5.47 -1.66 13.24
N ILE A 11 -5.33 -1.81 11.93
CA ILE A 11 -4.43 -2.82 11.36
C ILE A 11 -2.96 -2.51 11.68
N ILE A 12 -2.55 -1.25 11.52
CA ILE A 12 -1.17 -0.82 11.79
C ILE A 12 -0.81 -1.12 13.25
N ASP A 13 -1.65 -0.70 14.19
CA ASP A 13 -1.40 -0.88 15.62
C ASP A 13 -1.39 -2.36 16.02
N ALA A 14 -2.37 -3.13 15.55
CA ALA A 14 -2.49 -4.54 15.91
C ALA A 14 -1.36 -5.41 15.34
N LEU A 15 -0.77 -5.00 14.22
CA LEU A 15 0.28 -5.74 13.52
C LEU A 15 1.68 -5.13 13.66
N ALA A 16 1.84 -4.00 14.34
CA ALA A 16 3.11 -3.26 14.43
C ALA A 16 4.31 -4.15 14.84
N GLY A 17 4.11 -5.03 15.82
CA GLY A 17 5.12 -5.96 16.33
C GLY A 17 5.53 -7.09 15.39
N TYR A 18 4.86 -7.23 14.24
CA TYR A 18 5.12 -8.25 13.22
C TYR A 18 5.69 -7.66 11.93
N THR A 19 5.83 -6.33 11.86
CA THR A 19 6.35 -5.64 10.67
C THR A 19 7.85 -5.44 10.74
N GLN A 20 8.48 -5.26 9.58
CA GLN A 20 9.88 -4.90 9.42
C GLN A 20 9.99 -3.54 8.75
N VAL A 21 11.00 -2.74 9.10
CA VAL A 21 11.25 -1.46 8.41
C VAL A 21 11.55 -1.74 6.94
N ALA A 22 10.81 -1.09 6.03
CA ALA A 22 11.05 -1.22 4.61
C ALA A 22 12.21 -0.30 4.19
N ASN A 23 13.26 -0.89 3.64
CA ASN A 23 14.29 -0.17 2.92
C ASN A 23 13.86 0.06 1.47
N PRO A 24 14.29 1.15 0.82
CA PRO A 24 14.04 1.35 -0.60
C PRO A 24 14.59 0.18 -1.41
N ASP A 25 13.81 -0.32 -2.36
CA ASP A 25 14.25 -1.36 -3.29
C ASP A 25 15.04 -0.77 -4.45
N GLU A 26 14.74 0.48 -4.80
CA GLU A 26 15.48 1.26 -5.79
C GLU A 26 15.72 2.68 -5.26
N ILE A 27 16.93 3.19 -5.48
CA ILE A 27 17.27 4.59 -5.28
C ILE A 27 17.76 5.17 -6.61
N SER A 28 16.96 6.04 -7.22
CA SER A 28 17.27 6.65 -8.52
C SER A 28 17.03 8.14 -8.49
N ARG A 29 18.05 8.94 -8.84
CA ARG A 29 18.01 10.41 -8.79
C ARG A 29 17.50 10.97 -7.45
N GLY A 30 17.89 10.33 -6.35
CA GLY A 30 17.45 10.67 -4.99
C GLY A 30 16.03 10.21 -4.63
N LYS A 31 15.26 9.66 -5.57
CA LYS A 31 13.95 9.08 -5.32
C LYS A 31 14.10 7.69 -4.73
N ARG A 32 13.38 7.42 -3.65
CA ARG A 32 13.34 6.13 -2.96
C ARG A 32 12.05 5.43 -3.31
N ARG A 33 12.17 4.23 -3.87
CA ARG A 33 11.04 3.45 -4.38
C ARG A 33 10.89 2.13 -3.64
N TYR A 34 9.65 1.73 -3.43
CA TYR A 34 9.26 0.54 -2.67
C TYR A 34 8.27 -0.28 -3.48
N HIS A 35 8.62 -1.52 -3.80
CA HIS A 35 7.83 -2.39 -4.66
C HIS A 35 6.91 -3.28 -3.83
N LEU A 36 5.66 -3.47 -4.24
CA LEU A 36 4.74 -4.37 -3.51
C LEU A 36 5.12 -5.86 -3.63
N THR A 37 6.07 -6.19 -4.49
CA THR A 37 6.70 -7.51 -4.59
C THR A 37 8.21 -7.34 -4.66
N LYS A 38 8.94 -8.20 -3.96
CA LYS A 38 10.41 -8.26 -3.99
C LYS A 38 10.84 -9.71 -3.86
N ASP A 39 11.78 -10.15 -4.70
CA ASP A 39 12.31 -11.51 -4.68
C ASP A 39 11.20 -12.58 -4.72
N ASN A 40 10.16 -12.34 -5.54
CA ASN A 40 8.92 -13.12 -5.64
C ASN A 40 8.07 -13.20 -4.37
N VAL A 41 8.38 -12.42 -3.33
CA VAL A 41 7.58 -12.28 -2.12
C VAL A 41 6.70 -11.05 -2.21
N ARG A 42 5.38 -11.24 -2.11
CA ARG A 42 4.42 -10.14 -2.02
C ARG A 42 4.42 -9.54 -0.63
N ARG A 43 4.37 -8.22 -0.56
CA ARG A 43 4.48 -7.44 0.69
C ARG A 43 3.27 -6.53 0.84
N VAL A 44 2.72 -6.51 2.04
CA VAL A 44 1.78 -5.48 2.47
C VAL A 44 2.59 -4.38 3.16
N MET A 45 2.45 -3.15 2.69
CA MET A 45 3.19 -2.00 3.20
C MET A 45 2.33 -1.11 4.08
N PHE A 46 2.94 -0.59 5.12
CA PHE A 46 2.34 0.18 6.19
C PHE A 46 3.03 1.55 6.16
N ILE A 47 2.35 2.56 5.63
CA ILE A 47 2.80 3.95 5.64
C ILE A 47 2.50 4.49 7.03
N LEU A 48 3.54 4.61 7.84
CA LEU A 48 3.47 5.04 9.24
C LEU A 48 3.64 6.55 9.39
N ASP A 49 4.31 7.18 8.43
CA ASP A 49 4.65 8.61 8.47
C ASP A 49 4.94 9.13 7.05
N GLY A 50 4.57 10.38 6.78
CA GLY A 50 4.79 11.06 5.50
C GLY A 50 3.87 10.63 4.35
N ASP A 51 4.25 11.10 3.15
CA ASP A 51 3.47 10.94 1.92
C ASP A 51 4.23 10.17 0.83
N PHE A 52 3.49 9.32 0.13
CA PHE A 52 4.01 8.47 -0.93
C PHE A 52 3.14 8.58 -2.18
N LEU A 53 3.78 8.60 -3.35
CA LEU A 53 3.10 8.49 -4.63
C LEU A 53 2.90 7.02 -4.96
N LEU A 54 1.67 6.60 -5.25
CA LEU A 54 1.39 5.31 -5.88
C LEU A 54 1.54 5.48 -7.40
N LYS A 55 2.52 4.81 -8.00
CA LYS A 55 2.87 4.99 -9.42
C LYS A 55 2.86 3.68 -10.18
N LEU A 56 2.50 3.75 -11.46
CA LEU A 56 2.65 2.63 -12.41
C LEU A 56 4.11 2.43 -12.79
N LYS A 57 4.55 1.16 -12.86
CA LYS A 57 5.90 0.78 -13.29
C LYS A 57 6.18 1.10 -14.76
N SER A 58 5.19 0.93 -15.64
CA SER A 58 5.34 1.05 -17.10
C SER A 58 5.46 2.50 -17.59
N GLU A 59 4.64 3.40 -17.06
CA GLU A 59 4.48 4.76 -17.59
C GLU A 59 4.91 5.87 -16.62
N ASN A 60 5.42 5.49 -15.44
CA ASN A 60 5.74 6.43 -14.35
C ASN A 60 4.58 7.35 -13.95
N LYS A 61 3.35 6.99 -14.34
CA LYS A 61 2.12 7.73 -14.09
C LYS A 61 1.76 7.63 -12.61
N VAL A 62 1.45 8.78 -12.01
CA VAL A 62 0.93 8.86 -10.63
C VAL A 62 -0.54 8.49 -10.65
N LEU A 63 -0.91 7.50 -9.84
CA LEU A 63 -2.29 7.06 -9.64
C LEU A 63 -2.93 7.75 -8.45
N ASN A 64 -2.19 7.87 -7.34
CA ASN A 64 -2.68 8.49 -6.12
C ASN A 64 -1.52 9.00 -5.25
N ILE A 65 -1.86 9.84 -4.27
CA ILE A 65 -0.99 10.21 -3.14
C ILE A 65 -1.55 9.49 -1.90
N LEU A 66 -0.72 8.71 -1.24
CA LEU A 66 -1.05 7.96 -0.02
C LEU A 66 -0.36 8.62 1.16
N SER A 67 -1.15 9.14 2.09
CA SER A 67 -0.68 9.81 3.30
C SER A 67 -0.85 8.89 4.51
N ALA A 68 0.11 8.92 5.43
CA ALA A 68 0.00 8.20 6.70
C ALA A 68 -1.26 8.63 7.49
N PRO A 69 -1.92 7.70 8.22
CA PRO A 69 -1.67 6.27 8.25
C PRO A 69 -2.33 5.54 7.07
N PHE A 70 -1.60 4.63 6.42
CA PHE A 70 -2.13 3.89 5.28
C PHE A 70 -1.54 2.48 5.17
N VAL A 71 -2.36 1.53 4.71
CA VAL A 71 -1.96 0.13 4.45
C VAL A 71 -2.22 -0.14 2.98
N VAL A 72 -1.23 -0.66 2.24
CA VAL A 72 -1.32 -0.92 0.79
C VAL A 72 -0.77 -2.30 0.43
N GLY A 73 -1.28 -2.89 -0.64
CA GLY A 73 -0.88 -4.22 -1.09
C GLY A 73 -1.73 -5.35 -0.51
N VAL A 74 -2.89 -5.04 0.10
CA VAL A 74 -3.81 -6.04 0.66
C VAL A 74 -4.59 -6.80 -0.42
N THR A 75 -4.73 -6.24 -1.61
CA THR A 75 -5.51 -6.83 -2.70
C THR A 75 -4.91 -8.17 -3.15
N PRO A 76 -5.67 -9.27 -3.21
CA PRO A 76 -5.22 -10.50 -3.84
C PRO A 76 -4.99 -10.26 -5.33
N ALA A 77 -3.82 -10.65 -5.82
CA ALA A 77 -3.46 -10.55 -7.23
C ALA A 77 -2.80 -11.87 -7.66
N LEU A 78 -3.15 -12.34 -8.86
CA LEU A 78 -2.53 -13.50 -9.49
C LEU A 78 -1.15 -13.15 -10.04
N ASP A 79 -0.99 -11.91 -10.50
CA ASP A 79 0.26 -11.38 -11.03
C ASP A 79 0.85 -10.32 -10.09
N GLU A 80 2.13 -10.02 -10.29
CA GLU A 80 2.78 -8.91 -9.59
C GLU A 80 2.05 -7.59 -9.86
N PRO A 81 1.67 -6.83 -8.82
CA PRO A 81 1.05 -5.53 -9.01
C PRO A 81 1.95 -4.61 -9.86
N PRO A 82 1.43 -3.97 -10.92
CA PRO A 82 2.21 -3.12 -11.81
C PRO A 82 2.48 -1.73 -11.20
N VAL A 83 2.53 -1.63 -9.87
CA VAL A 83 2.65 -0.40 -9.11
C VAL A 83 3.79 -0.45 -8.10
N TYR A 84 4.28 0.72 -7.71
CA TYR A 84 5.24 0.92 -6.65
C TYR A 84 4.95 2.22 -5.89
N LEU A 85 5.51 2.34 -4.68
CA LEU A 85 5.48 3.58 -3.91
C LEU A 85 6.75 4.38 -4.16
N GLU A 86 6.62 5.68 -4.44
CA GLU A 86 7.73 6.62 -4.48
C GLU A 86 7.59 7.61 -3.32
N ARG A 87 8.61 7.71 -2.47
CA ARG A 87 8.59 8.64 -1.34
C ARG A 87 8.76 10.09 -1.84
N ILE A 88 7.91 10.99 -1.34
CA ILE A 88 7.95 12.40 -1.74
C ILE A 88 9.10 13.13 -1.04
N ASP A 89 9.14 13.09 0.29
CA ASP A 89 10.16 13.76 1.11
C ASP A 89 10.64 12.83 2.24
N TYR A 90 10.29 13.14 3.50
CA TYR A 90 10.42 12.25 4.64
C TYR A 90 9.23 11.28 4.70
N GLY A 91 9.46 10.09 5.24
CA GLY A 91 8.42 9.10 5.41
C GLY A 91 8.96 7.78 5.93
N LYS A 92 8.13 7.10 6.72
CA LYS A 92 8.39 5.80 7.32
C LYS A 92 7.41 4.80 6.75
N VAL A 93 7.97 3.70 6.24
CA VAL A 93 7.18 2.57 5.75
C VAL A 93 7.74 1.31 6.39
N SER A 94 6.85 0.46 6.91
CA SER A 94 7.17 -0.91 7.27
C SER A 94 6.44 -1.86 6.32
N PHE A 95 6.84 -3.12 6.34
CA PHE A 95 6.18 -4.15 5.57
C PHE A 95 6.05 -5.45 6.35
N ILE A 96 5.16 -6.28 5.86
CA ILE A 96 5.00 -7.67 6.26
C ILE A 96 4.69 -8.49 5.01
N ASP A 97 5.07 -9.76 5.00
CA ASP A 97 4.76 -10.64 3.89
C ASP A 97 3.24 -10.85 3.77
N TYR A 98 2.74 -10.92 2.54
CA TYR A 98 1.31 -10.97 2.25
C TYR A 98 0.58 -12.13 2.92
N ASP A 99 1.16 -13.34 2.88
CA ASP A 99 0.53 -14.52 3.49
C ASP A 99 0.53 -14.42 5.02
N VAL A 100 1.58 -13.81 5.59
CA VAL A 100 1.68 -13.56 7.04
C VAL A 100 0.66 -12.51 7.46
N PHE A 101 0.48 -11.44 6.67
CA PHE A 101 -0.55 -10.44 6.89
C PHE A 101 -1.94 -11.08 7.02
N TRP A 102 -2.36 -11.86 6.02
CA TRP A 102 -3.69 -12.46 6.04
C TRP A 102 -3.87 -13.47 7.17
N ARG A 103 -2.84 -14.28 7.46
CA ARG A 103 -2.87 -15.16 8.62
C ARG A 103 -3.11 -14.38 9.92
N LEU A 104 -2.35 -13.31 10.15
CA LEU A 104 -2.50 -12.48 11.36
C LEU A 104 -3.84 -11.75 11.40
N VAL A 105 -4.37 -11.31 10.26
CA VAL A 105 -5.71 -10.70 10.15
C VAL A 105 -6.78 -11.66 10.66
N PHE A 106 -6.72 -12.94 10.29
CA PHE A 106 -7.65 -13.95 10.80
C PHE A 106 -7.40 -14.27 12.28
N GLU A 107 -6.15 -14.44 12.70
CA GLU A 107 -5.81 -14.76 14.10
C GLU A 107 -6.21 -13.67 15.10
N LYS A 108 -6.22 -12.40 14.66
CA LYS A 108 -6.51 -11.23 15.50
C LYS A 108 -7.91 -10.65 15.29
N ASP A 109 -8.78 -11.33 14.56
CA ASP A 109 -10.15 -10.89 14.26
C ASP A 109 -10.23 -9.50 13.58
N LEU A 110 -9.28 -9.21 12.67
CA LEU A 110 -9.17 -7.94 11.94
C LEU A 110 -9.79 -8.02 10.53
N PHE A 111 -10.53 -9.09 10.23
CA PHE A 111 -11.00 -9.38 8.87
C PHE A 111 -11.87 -8.26 8.30
N ASN A 112 -12.78 -7.70 9.11
CA ASN A 112 -13.66 -6.61 8.67
C ASN A 112 -12.87 -5.34 8.32
N ASP A 113 -11.83 -5.03 9.08
CA ASP A 113 -10.97 -3.87 8.83
C ASP A 113 -10.17 -4.07 7.54
N ALA A 114 -9.61 -5.27 7.34
CA ALA A 114 -8.87 -5.62 6.12
C ALA A 114 -9.76 -5.59 4.88
N MET A 115 -11.00 -6.11 4.97
CA MET A 115 -11.96 -6.06 3.88
C MET A 115 -12.45 -4.65 3.58
N SER A 116 -12.59 -3.79 4.59
CA SER A 116 -12.90 -2.38 4.38
C SER A 116 -11.77 -1.65 3.65
N ILE A 117 -10.50 -1.94 3.96
CA ILE A 117 -9.35 -1.36 3.27
C ILE A 117 -9.29 -1.87 1.82
N LEU A 118 -9.43 -3.18 1.62
CA LEU A 118 -9.43 -3.80 0.29
C LEU A 118 -10.54 -3.22 -0.59
N SER A 119 -11.75 -3.11 -0.06
CA SER A 119 -12.88 -2.54 -0.81
C SER A 119 -12.65 -1.06 -1.15
N GLY A 120 -12.11 -0.26 -0.22
CA GLY A 120 -11.71 1.12 -0.49
C GLY A 120 -10.70 1.24 -1.62
N GLN A 121 -9.62 0.44 -1.57
CA GLN A 121 -8.60 0.43 -2.63
C GLN A 121 -9.15 0.01 -3.98
N TYR A 122 -10.05 -0.96 -4.01
CA TYR A 122 -10.71 -1.39 -5.23
C TYR A 122 -11.63 -0.28 -5.79
N SER A 123 -12.41 0.38 -4.94
CA SER A 123 -13.24 1.52 -5.34
C SER A 123 -12.40 2.67 -5.91
N ASP A 124 -11.28 3.01 -5.28
CA ASP A 124 -10.35 4.03 -5.76
C ASP A 124 -9.79 3.67 -7.14
N LEU A 125 -9.35 2.42 -7.31
CA LEU A 125 -8.85 1.93 -8.60
C LEU A 125 -9.93 2.03 -9.70
N MET A 126 -11.16 1.61 -9.40
CA MET A 126 -12.26 1.70 -10.35
C MET A 126 -12.59 3.15 -10.70
N ASN A 127 -12.55 4.06 -9.73
CA ASN A 127 -12.71 5.49 -9.98
C ASN A 127 -11.62 6.00 -10.94
N TYR A 128 -10.36 5.61 -10.76
CA TYR A 128 -9.28 6.01 -11.66
C TYR A 128 -9.45 5.50 -13.09
N ILE A 129 -9.98 4.28 -13.26
CA ILE A 129 -10.25 3.69 -14.58
C ILE A 129 -11.44 4.38 -15.26
N GLN A 130 -12.47 4.74 -14.49
CA GLN A 130 -13.69 5.35 -15.00
C GLN A 130 -13.56 6.85 -15.27
N LEU A 131 -12.51 7.51 -14.77
CA LEU A 131 -12.20 8.87 -15.17
C LEU A 131 -12.05 8.89 -16.70
N PRO A 132 -12.84 9.70 -17.44
CA PRO A 132 -12.76 9.74 -18.89
C PRO A 132 -11.32 10.04 -19.30
N LYS A 133 -10.86 9.40 -20.38
CA LYS A 133 -9.63 9.77 -21.09
C LYS A 133 -9.81 11.16 -21.75
N ASN A 134 -10.14 12.18 -20.97
CA ASN A 134 -10.23 13.53 -21.46
C ASN A 134 -9.08 14.35 -20.86
N ASN A 135 -8.24 14.82 -21.79
CA ASN A 135 -7.35 15.97 -21.73
C ASN A 135 -5.94 15.70 -21.21
N SER A 136 -5.07 15.25 -22.12
CA SER A 136 -3.93 16.04 -22.62
C SER A 136 -3.43 15.43 -23.93
#